data_AF-A0A6J4JRH0-F1
#
_entry.id   AF-A0A6J4JRH0-F1
#
_cell.length_a   1.000
_cell.length_b   1.000
_cell.length_c   1.000
_cell.angle_alpha   90.00
_cell.angle_beta   90.00
_cell.angle_gamma   90.00
#
_symmetry.space_group_name_H-M   'P 1'
#
loop_
_entity.id
_entity.type
_entity.pdbx_description
1 polymer ?
#
loop_
_entity_poly.entity_id
_entity_poly.type
_entity_poly.pdbx_seq_one_letter_code
_entity_poly.pdbx_strand_id
1 'polypeptide(L)'
;METTTIIRRVRRPDVLLVHRFVEKSGVQLSRPGVQEALAAAAKQKPVSLFDIYNTLKFLGFSPDALKTDPDGLGRVATPFITCRQKETGETFIVVENVTADAVEYYSPDTGLVREPLATFAAQWKGVLLTAGGTHAAETDPWLMHAEQEAARKFREEQMGVHEDFLPAAHCDYLIRYAEERGLFNRSEVRNSDSRTTSTFRTSFSAFLTDRNDPVLRAIYRKTAALLSVPEDCIEDLQIVRYAEGQEFKVHFDSNKGNARVHTLLVYLNDAFEGGETYFPEIDLKVKPRQGRMLYFLNRDAQHKNIPFSAHAGLPVRNGIKYGCNIWVRSTPSARGQHPHTAY
;
A
#
# COMPACT_ATOMS: atom_id res chain seq x y z
N MET A 1 21.87 -12.88 9.45
CA MET A 1 21.02 -13.02 10.65
C MET A 1 19.88 -12.03 10.49
N GLU A 2 18.60 -12.37 10.33
CA GLU A 2 17.84 -13.63 10.36
C GLU A 2 16.72 -13.51 9.31
N THR A 3 16.68 -14.39 8.31
CA THR A 3 15.51 -14.61 7.43
C THR A 3 14.39 -15.39 8.17
N THR A 4 14.57 -15.62 9.47
CA THR A 4 13.88 -16.62 10.29
C THR A 4 12.62 -16.08 11.00
N THR A 5 12.31 -14.79 10.84
CA THR A 5 11.32 -14.11 11.69
C THR A 5 9.87 -14.29 11.22
N ILE A 6 9.63 -14.48 9.92
CA ILE A 6 8.26 -14.66 9.37
C ILE A 6 7.74 -16.08 9.66
N ILE A 7 8.58 -17.11 9.45
CA ILE A 7 8.21 -18.52 9.61
C ILE A 7 7.73 -18.82 11.04
N ARG A 8 8.32 -18.20 12.06
CA ARG A 8 7.96 -18.45 13.46
C ARG A 8 6.62 -17.83 13.89
N ARG A 9 6.08 -16.85 13.15
CA ARG A 9 4.84 -16.12 13.53
C ARG A 9 3.62 -16.50 12.68
N VAL A 10 3.81 -17.19 11.56
CA VAL A 10 2.72 -17.51 10.63
C VAL A 10 2.44 -19.02 10.62
N ARG A 11 1.25 -19.43 11.10
CA ARG A 11 0.76 -20.83 11.09
C ARG A 11 -0.26 -21.07 9.97
N ARG A 12 0.03 -20.58 8.77
CA ARG A 12 -0.88 -20.58 7.61
C ARG A 12 -0.16 -21.18 6.40
N PRO A 13 -0.55 -22.40 5.96
CA PRO A 13 0.10 -23.15 4.89
C PRO A 13 0.41 -22.36 3.61
N ASP A 14 -0.51 -21.50 3.23
CA ASP A 14 -0.50 -20.67 2.04
C ASP A 14 0.54 -19.55 2.06
N VAL A 15 0.67 -18.87 3.20
CA VAL A 15 1.67 -17.81 3.36
C VAL A 15 3.07 -18.41 3.37
N LEU A 16 3.22 -19.57 4.01
CA LEU A 16 4.49 -20.30 4.03
C LEU A 16 4.89 -20.74 2.63
N LEU A 17 3.93 -21.18 1.81
CA LEU A 17 4.15 -21.56 0.42
C LEU A 17 4.64 -20.39 -0.44
N VAL A 18 3.92 -19.26 -0.45
CA VAL A 18 4.30 -18.09 -1.26
C VAL A 18 5.62 -17.49 -0.76
N HIS A 19 5.80 -17.35 0.55
CA HIS A 19 7.06 -16.87 1.12
C HIS A 19 8.25 -17.74 0.69
N ARG A 20 8.09 -19.07 0.74
CA ARG A 20 9.16 -20.00 0.37
C ARG A 20 9.50 -19.94 -1.11
N PHE A 21 8.48 -19.82 -1.96
CA PHE A 21 8.68 -19.61 -3.39
C PHE A 21 9.51 -18.35 -3.64
N VAL A 22 9.13 -17.21 -3.04
CA VAL A 22 9.85 -15.95 -3.24
C VAL A 22 11.28 -16.00 -2.70
N GLU A 23 11.48 -16.57 -1.50
CA GLU A 23 12.80 -16.78 -0.91
C GLU A 23 13.72 -17.54 -1.86
N LYS A 24 13.21 -18.60 -2.49
CA LYS A 24 13.97 -19.46 -3.40
C LYS A 24 14.12 -18.91 -4.80
N SER A 25 13.27 -17.97 -5.21
CA SER A 25 13.42 -17.24 -6.48
C SER A 25 14.56 -16.21 -6.43
N GLY A 26 15.15 -15.93 -5.26
CA GLY A 26 16.23 -14.95 -5.12
C GLY A 26 15.77 -13.48 -5.15
N VAL A 27 14.46 -13.24 -5.23
CA VAL A 27 13.87 -11.88 -5.23
C VAL A 27 13.94 -11.32 -3.81
N GLN A 28 14.66 -10.21 -3.63
CA GLN A 28 14.63 -9.45 -2.38
C GLN A 28 13.35 -8.63 -2.30
N LEU A 29 12.36 -9.16 -1.58
CA LEU A 29 11.12 -8.42 -1.29
C LEU A 29 11.43 -7.18 -0.45
N SER A 30 11.27 -5.99 -1.03
CA SER A 30 11.21 -4.78 -0.23
C SER A 30 9.85 -4.71 0.48
N ARG A 31 9.88 -4.97 1.80
CA ARG A 31 9.16 -4.21 2.84
C ARG A 31 7.67 -4.57 3.15
N PRO A 32 7.14 -4.12 4.32
CA PRO A 32 5.99 -4.66 5.04
C PRO A 32 4.65 -4.80 4.33
N GLY A 33 4.43 -4.12 3.19
CA GLY A 33 3.21 -4.31 2.38
C GLY A 33 3.06 -5.73 1.86
N VAL A 34 4.19 -6.41 1.61
CA VAL A 34 4.21 -7.84 1.28
C VAL A 34 3.77 -8.70 2.46
N GLN A 35 4.18 -8.35 3.68
CA GLN A 35 3.76 -9.05 4.90
C GLN A 35 2.26 -8.86 5.16
N GLU A 36 1.73 -7.66 4.91
CA GLU A 36 0.30 -7.36 5.04
C GLU A 36 -0.55 -8.02 3.96
N ALA A 37 -0.08 -8.08 2.72
CA ALA A 37 -0.77 -8.79 1.63
C ALA A 37 -0.79 -10.30 1.85
N LEU A 38 0.33 -10.87 2.29
CA LEU A 38 0.39 -12.26 2.74
C LEU A 38 -0.54 -12.49 3.95
N ALA A 39 -0.61 -11.57 4.91
CA ALA A 39 -1.53 -11.64 6.05
C ALA A 39 -3.00 -11.37 5.70
N ALA A 40 -3.29 -10.73 4.56
CA ALA A 40 -4.64 -10.48 4.04
C ALA A 40 -5.17 -11.69 3.25
N ALA A 41 -4.33 -12.30 2.40
CA ALA A 41 -4.57 -13.63 1.81
C ALA A 41 -4.75 -14.69 2.91
N ALA A 42 -4.07 -14.46 4.04
CA ALA A 42 -4.24 -14.89 5.42
C ALA A 42 -5.62 -15.32 5.98
N LYS A 43 -6.75 -15.09 5.30
CA LYS A 43 -8.10 -15.25 5.88
C LYS A 43 -8.99 -16.28 5.16
N GLN A 44 -9.30 -17.36 5.91
CA GLN A 44 -10.51 -18.22 5.92
C GLN A 44 -10.96 -19.08 4.72
N LYS A 45 -10.16 -19.38 3.68
CA LYS A 45 -10.52 -20.44 2.70
C LYS A 45 -9.31 -21.33 2.31
N PRO A 46 -9.54 -22.59 1.90
CA PRO A 46 -8.51 -23.37 1.22
C PRO A 46 -8.04 -22.59 -0.02
N VAL A 47 -6.73 -22.41 -0.12
CA VAL A 47 -6.12 -21.56 -1.14
C VAL A 47 -6.22 -22.22 -2.50
N SER A 48 -6.82 -21.52 -3.45
CA SER A 48 -6.95 -21.98 -4.83
C SER A 48 -5.72 -21.59 -5.65
N LEU A 49 -5.54 -22.24 -6.80
CA LEU A 49 -4.55 -21.84 -7.79
C LEU A 49 -4.70 -20.35 -8.18
N PHE A 50 -5.94 -19.87 -8.26
CA PHE A 50 -6.26 -18.48 -8.58
C PHE A 50 -5.74 -17.51 -7.51
N ASP A 51 -5.85 -17.87 -6.23
CA ASP A 51 -5.35 -17.07 -5.12
C ASP A 51 -3.81 -17.00 -5.13
N ILE A 52 -3.14 -18.13 -5.40
CA ILE A 52 -1.67 -18.18 -5.54
C ILE A 52 -1.22 -17.31 -6.70
N TYR A 53 -1.85 -17.47 -7.87
CA TYR A 53 -1.55 -16.70 -9.07
C TYR A 53 -1.69 -15.19 -8.85
N ASN A 54 -2.79 -14.74 -8.24
CA ASN A 54 -3.01 -13.34 -7.95
C ASN A 54 -2.06 -12.79 -6.89
N THR A 55 -1.70 -13.59 -5.89
CA THR A 55 -0.72 -13.20 -4.88
C THR A 55 0.66 -13.02 -5.51
N LEU A 56 1.08 -13.95 -6.38
CA LEU A 56 2.34 -13.81 -7.11
C LEU A 56 2.36 -12.56 -8.00
N LYS A 57 1.26 -12.29 -8.74
CA LYS A 57 1.11 -11.05 -9.50
C LYS A 57 1.17 -9.79 -8.66
N PHE A 58 0.51 -9.80 -7.50
CA PHE A 58 0.58 -8.70 -6.54
C PHE A 58 2.02 -8.48 -6.06
N LEU A 59 2.82 -9.54 -5.92
CA LEU A 59 4.23 -9.49 -5.53
C LEU A 59 5.18 -9.16 -6.69
N GLY A 60 4.65 -8.78 -7.87
CA GLY A 60 5.45 -8.39 -9.03
C GLY A 60 5.96 -9.56 -9.89
N PHE A 61 5.53 -10.79 -9.60
CA PHE A 61 5.84 -11.94 -10.47
C PHE A 61 4.90 -11.98 -11.68
N SER A 62 5.39 -12.53 -12.78
CA SER A 62 4.56 -12.87 -13.96
C SER A 62 4.43 -14.40 -14.04
N PRO A 63 3.61 -15.02 -13.17
CA PRO A 63 3.57 -16.47 -13.09
C PRO A 63 3.06 -17.11 -14.39
N ASP A 64 3.85 -18.03 -14.94
CA ASP A 64 3.48 -18.83 -16.10
C ASP A 64 2.94 -20.19 -15.67
N ALA A 65 1.76 -20.53 -16.20
CA ALA A 65 1.18 -21.86 -16.06
C ALA A 65 1.80 -22.79 -17.12
N LEU A 66 2.66 -23.70 -16.69
CA LEU A 66 3.25 -24.71 -17.58
C LEU A 66 2.50 -26.03 -17.47
N LYS A 67 2.29 -26.67 -18.63
CA LYS A 67 1.85 -28.06 -18.74
C LYS A 67 3.04 -28.90 -19.16
N THR A 68 3.42 -29.87 -18.33
CA THR A 68 4.50 -30.83 -18.64
C THR A 68 4.08 -32.23 -18.19
N ASP A 69 4.84 -33.26 -18.56
CA ASP A 69 4.70 -34.63 -18.07
C ASP A 69 5.74 -34.89 -16.96
N PRO A 70 5.65 -36.02 -16.21
CA PRO A 70 6.59 -36.26 -15.13
C PRO A 70 8.06 -36.31 -15.58
N ASP A 71 8.30 -36.79 -16.79
CA ASP A 71 9.64 -36.88 -17.40
C ASP A 71 10.20 -35.49 -17.74
N GLY A 72 9.33 -34.50 -17.99
CA GLY A 72 9.68 -33.11 -18.24
C GLY A 72 10.02 -32.31 -16.98
N LEU A 73 9.73 -32.81 -15.77
CA LEU A 73 9.96 -32.09 -14.50
C LEU A 73 11.43 -31.68 -14.31
N GLY A 74 12.38 -32.52 -14.71
CA GLY A 74 13.81 -32.23 -14.62
C GLY A 74 14.28 -31.09 -15.55
N ARG A 75 13.42 -30.64 -16.48
CA ARG A 75 13.69 -29.53 -17.40
C ARG A 75 13.05 -28.22 -16.95
N VAL A 76 12.22 -28.25 -15.90
CA VAL A 76 11.55 -27.06 -15.37
C VAL A 76 12.52 -26.32 -14.44
N ALA A 77 12.70 -25.02 -14.67
CA ALA A 77 13.51 -24.19 -13.79
C ALA A 77 12.91 -24.10 -12.39
N THR A 78 13.71 -24.33 -11.36
CA THR A 78 13.30 -24.18 -9.95
C THR A 78 13.62 -22.78 -9.41
N PRO A 79 12.85 -22.27 -8.43
CA PRO A 79 11.69 -22.91 -7.82
C PRO A 79 10.41 -22.80 -8.67
N PHE A 80 9.50 -23.76 -8.49
CA PHE A 80 8.15 -23.69 -9.05
C PHE A 80 7.11 -24.20 -8.05
N ILE A 81 5.89 -23.68 -8.13
CA ILE A 81 4.76 -24.15 -7.33
C ILE A 81 4.04 -25.23 -8.09
N THR A 82 3.68 -26.33 -7.43
CA THR A 82 2.87 -27.36 -8.06
C THR A 82 1.79 -27.96 -7.17
N CYS A 83 0.80 -28.60 -7.79
CA CYS A 83 -0.30 -29.29 -7.11
C CYS A 83 -0.02 -30.79 -7.02
N ARG A 84 -0.27 -31.37 -5.83
CA ARG A 84 -0.18 -32.80 -5.55
C ARG A 84 -1.47 -33.31 -4.91
N GLN A 85 -1.82 -34.55 -5.23
CA GLN A 85 -2.88 -35.28 -4.55
C GLN A 85 -2.37 -35.83 -3.20
N LYS A 86 -3.18 -35.63 -2.16
CA LYS A 86 -3.11 -36.33 -0.86
C LYS A 86 -4.42 -37.08 -0.62
N GLU A 87 -4.40 -37.95 0.39
CA GLU A 87 -5.59 -38.68 0.87
C GLU A 87 -6.72 -37.72 1.31
N THR A 88 -6.36 -36.55 1.84
CA THR A 88 -7.29 -35.53 2.35
C THR A 88 -7.69 -34.46 1.32
N GLY A 89 -7.23 -34.57 0.07
CA GLY A 89 -7.48 -33.59 -0.99
C GLY A 89 -6.22 -33.11 -1.71
N GLU A 90 -6.30 -31.98 -2.39
CA GLU A 90 -5.17 -31.38 -3.10
C GLU A 90 -4.33 -30.48 -2.18
N THR A 91 -3.02 -30.43 -2.43
CA THR A 91 -2.12 -29.50 -1.74
C THR A 91 -1.16 -28.86 -2.73
N PHE A 92 -0.78 -27.62 -2.45
CA PHE A 92 0.26 -26.93 -3.19
C PHE A 92 1.60 -27.05 -2.44
N ILE A 93 2.67 -27.18 -3.20
CA ILE A 93 4.05 -27.30 -2.71
C ILE A 93 4.98 -26.42 -3.54
N VAL A 94 6.17 -26.11 -3.01
CA VAL A 94 7.25 -25.41 -3.74
C VAL A 94 8.36 -26.40 -4.03
N VAL A 95 8.56 -26.77 -5.29
CA VAL A 95 9.71 -27.58 -5.68
C VAL A 95 10.94 -26.69 -5.77
N GLU A 96 11.98 -27.04 -5.02
CA GLU A 96 13.22 -26.27 -4.92
C GLU A 96 14.33 -26.84 -5.80
N ASN A 97 14.32 -28.15 -6.01
CA ASN A 97 15.31 -28.85 -6.83
C ASN A 97 14.72 -30.14 -7.42
N VAL A 98 15.10 -30.43 -8.66
CA VAL A 98 14.78 -31.70 -9.33
C VAL A 98 16.08 -32.28 -9.87
N THR A 99 16.36 -33.51 -9.49
CA THR A 99 17.51 -34.30 -9.97
C THR A 99 17.01 -35.49 -10.79
N ALA A 100 17.93 -36.28 -11.34
CA ALA A 100 17.55 -37.44 -12.16
C ALA A 100 16.75 -38.51 -11.36
N ASP A 101 16.96 -38.60 -10.05
CA ASP A 101 16.38 -39.64 -9.19
C ASP A 101 15.48 -39.11 -8.06
N ALA A 102 15.58 -37.82 -7.71
CA ALA A 102 14.86 -37.25 -6.58
C ALA A 102 14.31 -35.84 -6.83
N VAL A 103 13.26 -35.50 -6.08
CA VAL A 103 12.68 -34.16 -5.99
C VAL A 103 12.81 -33.65 -4.57
N GLU A 104 13.26 -32.40 -4.42
CA GLU A 104 13.25 -31.67 -3.16
C GLU A 104 12.19 -30.58 -3.22
N TYR A 105 11.31 -30.55 -2.23
CA TYR A 105 10.25 -29.55 -2.16
C TYR A 105 9.91 -29.17 -0.72
N TYR A 106 9.32 -28.00 -0.58
CA TYR A 106 8.68 -27.54 0.64
C TYR A 106 7.18 -27.82 0.58
N SER A 107 6.68 -28.58 1.56
CA SER A 107 5.26 -28.68 1.85
C SER A 107 4.94 -27.88 3.11
N PRO A 108 3.86 -27.10 3.13
CA PRO A 108 3.51 -26.37 4.34
C PRO A 108 3.10 -27.27 5.51
N ASP A 109 2.67 -28.51 5.23
CA ASP A 109 2.23 -29.46 6.24
C ASP A 109 3.40 -30.21 6.88
N THR A 110 4.41 -30.56 6.09
CA THR A 110 5.51 -31.46 6.49
C THR A 110 6.89 -30.79 6.47
N GLY A 111 7.00 -29.54 6.02
CA GLY A 111 8.26 -28.85 5.85
C GLY A 111 9.03 -29.31 4.61
N LEU A 112 10.36 -29.31 4.69
CA LEU A 112 11.23 -29.77 3.61
C LEU A 112 11.19 -31.28 3.48
N VAL A 113 10.96 -31.75 2.25
CA VAL A 113 10.87 -33.16 1.90
C VAL A 113 11.78 -33.43 0.71
N ARG A 114 12.49 -34.57 0.75
CA ARG A 114 13.18 -35.15 -0.40
C ARG A 114 12.62 -36.55 -0.62
N GLU A 115 12.14 -36.83 -1.82
CA GLU A 115 11.60 -38.16 -2.16
C GLU A 115 12.01 -38.58 -3.58
N PRO A 116 11.96 -39.89 -3.92
CA PRO A 116 12.25 -40.36 -5.26
C PRO A 116 11.31 -39.73 -6.30
N LEU A 117 11.84 -39.35 -7.47
CA LEU A 117 11.07 -38.72 -8.54
C LEU A 117 9.88 -39.59 -8.98
N ALA A 118 10.05 -40.92 -9.00
CA ALA A 118 8.98 -41.86 -9.32
C ALA A 118 7.81 -41.80 -8.30
N THR A 119 8.13 -41.64 -7.01
CA THR A 119 7.13 -41.51 -5.94
C THR A 119 6.37 -40.19 -6.08
N PHE A 120 7.11 -39.10 -6.35
CA PHE A 120 6.54 -37.78 -6.58
C PHE A 120 5.59 -37.76 -7.79
N ALA A 121 6.05 -38.32 -8.91
CA ALA A 121 5.32 -38.37 -10.18
C ALA A 121 3.95 -39.06 -10.05
N ALA A 122 3.85 -40.11 -9.22
CA ALA A 122 2.61 -40.86 -9.02
C ALA A 122 1.49 -40.04 -8.36
N GLN A 123 1.85 -38.97 -7.64
CA GLN A 123 0.90 -38.14 -6.88
C GLN A 123 0.71 -36.75 -7.48
N TRP A 124 1.44 -36.43 -8.55
CA TRP A 124 1.48 -35.11 -9.16
C TRP A 124 0.29 -34.86 -10.10
N LYS A 125 -0.26 -33.63 -10.08
CA LYS A 125 -1.47 -33.25 -10.84
C LYS A 125 -1.22 -32.32 -12.03
N GLY A 126 0.02 -31.93 -12.31
CA GLY A 126 0.37 -31.30 -13.58
C GLY A 126 0.18 -29.78 -13.66
N VAL A 127 -0.08 -29.09 -12.54
CA VAL A 127 -0.14 -27.62 -12.52
C VAL A 127 1.19 -27.08 -12.03
N LEU A 128 1.88 -26.29 -12.85
CA LEU A 128 3.14 -25.63 -12.49
C LEU A 128 2.96 -24.12 -12.60
N LEU A 129 3.20 -23.39 -11.52
CA LEU A 129 3.44 -21.95 -11.59
C LEU A 129 4.93 -21.71 -11.43
N THR A 130 5.56 -21.22 -12.48
CA THR A 130 6.94 -20.72 -12.41
C THR A 130 6.92 -19.22 -12.14
N ALA A 131 8.07 -18.62 -11.83
CA ALA A 131 8.19 -17.17 -11.65
C ALA A 131 7.91 -16.36 -12.94
N GLY A 132 7.70 -17.04 -14.07
CA GLY A 132 7.78 -16.48 -15.41
C GLY A 132 9.20 -16.59 -15.93
N GLY A 133 9.36 -17.10 -17.16
CA GLY A 133 10.66 -17.16 -17.84
C GLY A 133 11.39 -18.50 -17.75
N THR A 134 10.96 -19.50 -18.54
CA THR A 134 11.92 -20.45 -19.15
C THR A 134 12.67 -19.75 -20.29
N HIS A 135 13.36 -18.69 -19.92
CA HIS A 135 14.52 -18.11 -20.54
C HIS A 135 15.27 -17.52 -19.36
N ALA A 136 16.56 -17.83 -19.23
CA ALA A 136 17.44 -16.98 -18.46
C ALA A 136 17.33 -15.55 -19.04
N ALA A 137 16.53 -14.72 -18.40
CA ALA A 137 16.47 -13.29 -18.53
C ALA A 137 16.19 -12.86 -17.09
N GLU A 138 17.15 -12.21 -16.40
CA GLU A 138 17.02 -10.77 -16.27
C GLU A 138 15.53 -10.40 -16.29
N THR A 139 14.90 -10.28 -15.11
CA THR A 139 13.72 -9.44 -14.93
C THR A 139 13.81 -8.33 -15.94
N ASP A 140 12.93 -8.27 -16.96
CA ASP A 140 13.12 -7.37 -18.11
C ASP A 140 13.68 -6.06 -17.57
N PRO A 141 14.99 -5.78 -17.76
CA PRO A 141 15.63 -4.71 -17.02
C PRO A 141 14.86 -3.43 -17.25
N TRP A 142 14.23 -3.29 -18.41
CA TRP A 142 13.35 -2.19 -18.78
C TRP A 142 12.10 -2.03 -17.91
N LEU A 143 11.44 -3.09 -17.44
CA LEU A 143 10.24 -3.00 -16.58
C LEU A 143 10.60 -2.68 -15.13
N MET A 144 11.61 -3.35 -14.57
CA MET A 144 12.10 -3.01 -13.22
C MET A 144 12.76 -1.64 -13.20
N HIS A 145 13.52 -1.27 -14.24
CA HIS A 145 13.98 0.09 -14.41
C HIS A 145 12.80 1.03 -14.56
N ALA A 146 11.78 0.75 -15.39
CA ALA A 146 10.65 1.65 -15.55
C ALA A 146 9.88 1.89 -14.24
N GLU A 147 9.65 0.87 -13.42
CA GLU A 147 9.01 1.02 -12.11
C GLU A 147 9.91 1.75 -11.10
N GLN A 148 11.19 1.43 -11.04
CA GLN A 148 12.17 2.12 -10.18
C GLN A 148 12.35 3.58 -10.60
N GLU A 149 12.41 3.85 -11.90
CA GLU A 149 12.44 5.19 -12.50
C GLU A 149 11.14 5.94 -12.23
N ALA A 150 9.98 5.28 -12.29
CA ALA A 150 8.71 5.88 -11.97
C ALA A 150 8.58 6.21 -10.46
N ALA A 151 9.06 5.33 -9.59
CA ALA A 151 9.15 5.57 -8.14
C ALA A 151 10.15 6.69 -7.81
N ARG A 152 11.31 6.72 -8.49
CA ARG A 152 12.31 7.78 -8.38
C ARG A 152 11.72 9.11 -8.83
N LYS A 153 11.10 9.14 -10.02
CA LYS A 153 10.39 10.31 -10.56
C LYS A 153 9.31 10.79 -9.60
N PHE A 154 8.54 9.88 -9.00
CA PHE A 154 7.54 10.27 -8.02
C PHE A 154 8.18 10.99 -6.83
N ARG A 155 9.26 10.42 -6.27
CA ARG A 155 10.00 10.99 -5.14
C ARG A 155 10.67 12.33 -5.43
N GLU A 156 11.23 12.49 -6.63
CA GLU A 156 12.07 13.63 -7.00
C GLU A 156 11.26 14.78 -7.61
N GLU A 157 10.18 14.47 -8.33
CA GLU A 157 9.45 15.46 -9.13
C GLU A 157 7.98 15.63 -8.70
N GLN A 158 7.34 14.58 -8.18
CA GLN A 158 5.89 14.55 -7.97
C GLN A 158 5.48 14.62 -6.50
N MET A 159 6.44 14.56 -5.58
CA MET A 159 6.24 14.77 -4.15
C MET A 159 7.37 15.62 -3.57
N GLY A 160 7.13 16.19 -2.40
CA GLY A 160 8.18 16.91 -1.69
C GLY A 160 7.70 17.47 -0.38
N VAL A 161 8.63 18.12 0.32
CA VAL A 161 8.39 18.69 1.65
C VAL A 161 8.80 20.15 1.64
N HIS A 162 7.94 21.00 2.19
CA HIS A 162 8.26 22.38 2.49
C HIS A 162 8.32 22.55 4.01
N GLU A 163 9.52 22.75 4.55
CA GLU A 163 9.75 22.73 6.00
C GLU A 163 8.99 23.83 6.75
N ASP A 164 8.95 25.05 6.22
CA ASP A 164 8.31 26.19 6.88
C ASP A 164 7.17 26.75 6.03
N PHE A 165 6.23 25.88 5.66
CA PHE A 165 5.07 26.27 4.85
C PHE A 165 4.09 27.12 5.63
N LEU A 166 3.81 26.77 6.89
CA LEU A 166 2.89 27.52 7.73
C LEU A 166 3.59 27.94 9.03
N PRO A 167 3.61 29.23 9.40
CA PRO A 167 4.17 29.66 10.67
C PRO A 167 3.45 28.98 11.86
N ALA A 168 4.18 28.71 12.94
CA ALA A 168 3.62 28.07 14.15
C ALA A 168 2.36 28.78 14.66
N ALA A 169 2.36 30.13 14.68
CA ALA A 169 1.20 30.92 15.09
C ALA A 169 -0.06 30.67 14.24
N HIS A 170 0.10 30.43 12.92
CA HIS A 170 -1.02 30.06 12.07
C HIS A 170 -1.45 28.61 12.28
N CYS A 171 -0.51 27.71 12.60
CA CYS A 171 -0.85 26.33 12.96
C CYS A 171 -1.72 26.30 14.22
N ASP A 172 -1.30 27.01 15.27
CA ASP A 172 -2.04 27.14 16.53
C ASP A 172 -3.41 27.80 16.31
N TYR A 173 -3.47 28.81 15.43
CA TYR A 173 -4.73 29.44 15.03
C TYR A 173 -5.72 28.44 14.44
N LEU A 174 -5.29 27.59 13.50
CA LEU A 174 -6.18 26.60 12.88
C LEU A 174 -6.71 25.57 13.89
N ILE A 175 -5.85 25.13 14.83
CA ILE A 175 -6.26 24.21 15.91
C ILE A 175 -7.33 24.90 16.77
N ARG A 176 -7.07 26.11 17.25
CA ARG A 176 -8.02 26.88 18.07
C ARG A 176 -9.32 27.17 17.34
N TYR A 177 -9.25 27.57 16.07
CA TYR A 177 -10.42 27.85 15.24
C TYR A 177 -11.37 26.64 15.19
N ALA A 178 -10.83 25.42 15.05
CA ALA A 178 -11.62 24.20 15.00
C ALA A 178 -12.15 23.75 16.38
N GLU A 179 -11.31 23.82 17.43
CA GLU A 179 -11.66 23.41 18.80
C GLU A 179 -12.67 24.36 19.45
N GLU A 180 -12.41 25.67 19.45
CA GLU A 180 -13.25 26.68 20.14
C GLU A 180 -14.64 26.80 19.51
N ARG A 181 -14.77 26.50 18.22
CA ARG A 181 -16.04 26.48 17.49
C ARG A 181 -16.73 25.10 17.49
N GLY A 182 -16.13 24.09 18.12
CA GLY A 182 -16.70 22.75 18.22
C GLY A 182 -16.94 22.06 16.88
N LEU A 183 -16.08 22.30 15.88
CA LEU A 183 -16.31 21.85 14.50
C LEU A 183 -15.96 20.37 14.26
N PHE A 184 -15.26 19.73 15.19
CA PHE A 184 -14.80 18.35 15.04
C PHE A 184 -15.95 17.35 15.11
N ASN A 185 -16.09 16.59 14.03
CA ASN A 185 -16.96 15.43 13.94
C ASN A 185 -16.12 14.17 13.73
N ARG A 186 -16.68 12.98 14.02
CA ARG A 186 -16.00 11.72 13.67
C ARG A 186 -15.75 11.69 12.17
N SER A 187 -14.52 11.38 11.74
CA SER A 187 -14.21 11.35 10.31
C SER A 187 -14.98 10.22 9.62
N GLU A 188 -15.75 10.56 8.59
CA GLU A 188 -16.50 9.60 7.78
C GLU A 188 -15.65 9.10 6.60
N VAL A 189 -15.85 7.83 6.23
CA VAL A 189 -15.29 7.13 5.06
C VAL A 189 -16.49 6.64 4.24
N ARG A 190 -16.58 6.91 2.94
CA ARG A 190 -17.76 6.56 2.12
C ARG A 190 -17.59 5.16 1.55
N ASN A 191 -18.00 4.16 2.33
CA ASN A 191 -18.19 2.80 1.80
C ASN A 191 -19.57 2.69 1.13
N SER A 192 -19.67 1.93 0.04
CA SER A 192 -20.84 1.98 -0.85
C SER A 192 -22.19 1.57 -0.25
N ASP A 193 -22.28 1.09 1.01
CA ASP A 193 -23.56 0.57 1.54
C ASP A 193 -23.84 0.69 3.06
N SER A 194 -23.15 1.51 3.88
CA SER A 194 -23.69 1.90 5.21
C SER A 194 -22.88 2.98 5.93
N ARG A 195 -23.56 3.83 6.71
CA ARG A 195 -22.97 4.78 7.69
C ARG A 195 -22.52 4.06 8.98
N THR A 196 -21.71 3.01 8.86
CA THR A 196 -21.08 2.37 10.03
C THR A 196 -19.80 3.13 10.43
N THR A 197 -19.56 3.27 11.73
CA THR A 197 -18.36 3.89 12.30
C THR A 197 -17.11 3.19 11.75
N SER A 198 -16.36 3.86 10.89
CA SER A 198 -15.26 3.24 10.15
C SER A 198 -14.09 2.88 11.07
N THR A 199 -13.62 1.63 11.00
CA THR A 199 -12.34 1.18 11.58
C THR A 199 -11.15 1.51 10.68
N PHE A 200 -11.41 1.99 9.46
CA PHE A 200 -10.40 2.30 8.45
C PHE A 200 -9.76 3.67 8.67
N ARG A 201 -10.54 4.62 9.21
CA ARG A 201 -10.09 5.94 9.64
C ARG A 201 -10.71 6.25 10.99
N THR A 202 -9.87 6.44 12.00
CA THR A 202 -10.36 6.60 13.37
C THR A 202 -10.22 8.01 13.92
N SER A 203 -9.88 8.99 13.09
CA SER A 203 -9.71 10.39 13.46
C SER A 203 -11.03 11.14 13.66
N PHE A 204 -10.91 12.39 14.12
CA PHE A 204 -11.92 13.42 14.00
C PHE A 204 -11.49 14.44 12.95
N SER A 205 -12.45 15.07 12.28
CA SER A 205 -12.19 16.08 11.26
C SER A 205 -13.15 17.25 11.35
N ALA A 206 -12.66 18.43 10.97
CA ALA A 206 -13.42 19.67 10.83
C ALA A 206 -13.11 20.29 9.47
N PHE A 207 -14.12 20.80 8.77
CA PHE A 207 -13.94 21.56 7.54
C PHE A 207 -14.04 23.05 7.83
N LEU A 208 -13.06 23.82 7.37
CA LEU A 208 -13.00 25.27 7.56
C LEU A 208 -13.49 25.98 6.29
N THR A 209 -14.76 26.40 6.31
CA THR A 209 -15.47 26.92 5.13
C THR A 209 -15.46 28.45 5.03
N ASP A 210 -15.02 29.17 6.06
CA ASP A 210 -14.97 30.63 6.07
C ASP A 210 -13.79 31.17 5.25
N ARG A 211 -14.00 31.32 3.94
CA ARG A 211 -12.97 31.85 3.03
C ARG A 211 -12.68 33.34 3.22
N ASN A 212 -13.44 34.06 4.06
CA ASN A 212 -13.16 35.46 4.37
C ASN A 212 -12.20 35.63 5.56
N ASP A 213 -11.99 34.58 6.34
CA ASP A 213 -11.00 34.57 7.41
C ASP A 213 -9.60 34.89 6.85
N PRO A 214 -8.88 35.88 7.42
CA PRO A 214 -7.58 36.31 6.89
C PRO A 214 -6.52 35.21 6.83
N VAL A 215 -6.50 34.29 7.80
CA VAL A 215 -5.52 33.20 7.86
C VAL A 215 -5.86 32.13 6.83
N LEU A 216 -7.14 31.73 6.75
CA LEU A 216 -7.58 30.73 5.77
C LEU A 216 -7.36 31.24 4.34
N ARG A 217 -7.71 32.51 4.08
CA ARG A 217 -7.48 33.16 2.78
C ARG A 217 -6.00 33.24 2.42
N ALA A 218 -5.11 33.49 3.38
CA ALA A 218 -3.67 33.47 3.15
C ALA A 218 -3.18 32.06 2.74
N ILE A 219 -3.72 31.01 3.35
CA ILE A 219 -3.41 29.62 3.00
C ILE A 219 -3.89 29.30 1.58
N TYR A 220 -5.14 29.63 1.22
CA TYR A 220 -5.65 29.41 -0.13
C TYR A 220 -4.80 30.11 -1.19
N ARG A 221 -4.47 31.38 -0.99
CA ARG A 221 -3.60 32.16 -1.88
C ARG A 221 -2.21 31.57 -2.02
N LYS A 222 -1.61 31.16 -0.89
CA LYS A 222 -0.29 30.55 -0.90
C LYS A 222 -0.29 29.23 -1.66
N THR A 223 -1.29 28.38 -1.45
CA THR A 223 -1.45 27.11 -2.18
C THR A 223 -1.71 27.33 -3.67
N ALA A 224 -2.59 28.27 -4.01
CA ALA A 224 -2.88 28.64 -5.40
C ALA A 224 -1.64 29.13 -6.14
N ALA A 225 -0.85 30.01 -5.50
CA ALA A 225 0.40 30.49 -6.05
C ALA A 225 1.46 29.37 -6.17
N LEU A 226 1.58 28.50 -5.16
CA LEU A 226 2.54 27.39 -5.16
C LEU A 226 2.28 26.41 -6.31
N LEU A 227 1.02 26.09 -6.58
CA LEU A 227 0.63 25.11 -7.61
C LEU A 227 0.27 25.74 -8.95
N SER A 228 0.24 27.07 -9.05
CA SER A 228 -0.25 27.80 -10.22
C SER A 228 -1.67 27.39 -10.63
N VAL A 229 -2.58 27.29 -9.66
CA VAL A 229 -4.00 26.93 -9.87
C VAL A 229 -4.94 28.01 -9.34
N PRO A 230 -6.17 28.13 -9.89
CA PRO A 230 -7.21 28.98 -9.28
C PRO A 230 -7.56 28.53 -7.86
N GLU A 231 -7.85 29.49 -6.97
CA GLU A 231 -8.29 29.19 -5.59
C GLU A 231 -9.58 28.33 -5.54
N ASP A 232 -10.43 28.44 -6.56
CA ASP A 232 -11.68 27.66 -6.68
C ASP A 232 -11.44 26.18 -7.03
N CYS A 233 -10.20 25.81 -7.38
CA CYS A 233 -9.79 24.40 -7.51
C CYS A 233 -9.44 23.76 -6.16
N ILE A 234 -9.25 24.57 -5.11
CA ILE A 234 -8.85 24.11 -3.78
C ILE A 234 -10.13 23.83 -2.98
N GLU A 235 -10.29 22.61 -2.50
CA GLU A 235 -11.39 22.22 -1.60
C GLU A 235 -11.29 22.93 -0.24
N ASP A 236 -12.36 22.88 0.55
CA ASP A 236 -12.32 23.46 1.90
C ASP A 236 -11.26 22.78 2.77
N LEU A 237 -10.50 23.57 3.53
CA LEU A 237 -9.43 23.07 4.38
C LEU A 237 -9.99 22.07 5.41
N GLN A 238 -9.44 20.86 5.45
CA GLN A 238 -9.85 19.85 6.42
C GLN A 238 -8.82 19.76 7.55
N ILE A 239 -9.18 20.17 8.76
CA ILE A 239 -8.40 19.89 9.96
C ILE A 239 -8.71 18.48 10.45
N VAL A 240 -7.68 17.75 10.84
CA VAL A 240 -7.77 16.37 11.31
C VAL A 240 -7.09 16.24 12.67
N ARG A 241 -7.70 15.49 13.57
CA ARG A 241 -7.22 15.24 14.92
C ARG A 241 -7.14 13.73 15.18
N TYR A 242 -5.95 13.25 15.56
CA TYR A 242 -5.67 11.88 15.92
C TYR A 242 -5.23 11.81 17.39
N ALA A 243 -6.03 11.14 18.22
CA ALA A 243 -5.64 10.77 19.57
C ALA A 243 -4.74 9.52 19.57
N GLU A 244 -4.20 9.16 20.73
CA GLU A 244 -3.43 7.93 20.92
C GLU A 244 -4.17 6.69 20.36
N GLY A 245 -3.43 5.84 19.65
CA GLY A 245 -3.92 4.66 18.95
C GLY A 245 -4.66 4.94 17.64
N GLN A 246 -5.04 6.19 17.34
CA GLN A 246 -5.77 6.50 16.11
C GLN A 246 -4.85 6.55 14.89
N GLU A 247 -5.37 6.09 13.76
CA GLU A 247 -4.64 5.95 12.50
C GLU A 247 -5.56 6.18 11.30
N PHE A 248 -4.95 6.19 10.11
CA PHE A 248 -5.67 6.09 8.84
C PHE A 248 -4.94 5.06 7.96
N LYS A 249 -5.64 3.97 7.63
CA LYS A 249 -5.12 2.89 6.77
C LYS A 249 -4.73 3.38 5.37
N VAL A 250 -3.96 2.56 4.67
CA VAL A 250 -3.48 2.85 3.31
C VAL A 250 -4.65 3.17 2.40
N HIS A 251 -4.62 4.34 1.76
CA HIS A 251 -5.64 4.82 0.86
C HIS A 251 -5.05 5.70 -0.24
N PHE A 252 -5.86 6.01 -1.23
CA PHE A 252 -5.60 7.08 -2.19
C PHE A 252 -6.44 8.28 -1.80
N ASP A 253 -6.00 9.49 -2.16
CA ASP A 253 -6.81 10.70 -1.96
C ASP A 253 -7.72 11.03 -3.15
N SER A 254 -7.52 10.39 -4.31
CA SER A 254 -8.29 10.65 -5.55
C SER A 254 -9.03 9.42 -6.09
N ASN A 255 -10.36 9.43 -6.17
CA ASN A 255 -11.15 8.35 -6.80
C ASN A 255 -12.03 8.88 -7.95
N LYS A 256 -12.79 7.98 -8.58
CA LYS A 256 -13.73 8.33 -9.66
C LYS A 256 -14.76 9.41 -9.24
N GLY A 257 -15.12 9.52 -7.96
CA GLY A 257 -16.04 10.53 -7.43
C GLY A 257 -15.36 11.84 -7.00
N ASN A 258 -14.10 11.76 -6.54
CA ASN A 258 -13.31 12.86 -6.01
C ASN A 258 -11.98 12.95 -6.76
N ALA A 259 -12.01 13.58 -7.94
CA ALA A 259 -10.88 13.73 -8.87
C ALA A 259 -9.83 14.75 -8.40
N ARG A 260 -9.20 14.48 -7.25
CA ARG A 260 -8.14 15.31 -6.68
C ARG A 260 -6.82 15.08 -7.43
N VAL A 261 -6.15 16.15 -7.81
CA VAL A 261 -4.87 16.12 -8.53
C VAL A 261 -3.70 16.28 -7.57
N HIS A 262 -3.81 17.16 -6.59
CA HIS A 262 -2.78 17.37 -5.56
C HIS A 262 -3.35 17.16 -4.16
N THR A 263 -2.49 16.65 -3.27
CA THR A 263 -2.70 16.68 -1.83
C THR A 263 -1.54 17.43 -1.18
N LEU A 264 -1.87 18.36 -0.28
CA LEU A 264 -0.93 18.96 0.64
C LEU A 264 -1.37 18.60 2.06
N LEU A 265 -0.48 18.00 2.84
CA LEU A 265 -0.67 17.67 4.24
C LEU A 265 0.20 18.60 5.09
N VAL A 266 -0.41 19.54 5.79
CA VAL A 266 0.28 20.45 6.71
C VAL A 266 0.21 19.88 8.12
N TYR A 267 1.34 19.71 8.79
CA TYR A 267 1.39 19.26 10.18
C TYR A 267 1.30 20.46 11.13
N LEU A 268 0.39 20.41 12.10
CA LEU A 268 0.02 21.61 12.88
C LEU A 268 0.63 21.67 14.28
N ASN A 269 1.24 20.59 14.78
CA ASN A 269 1.87 20.56 16.09
C ASN A 269 2.99 19.50 16.16
N ASP A 270 3.78 19.53 17.24
CA ASP A 270 4.90 18.60 17.49
C ASP A 270 4.77 17.79 18.79
N ALA A 271 3.78 18.11 19.64
CA ALA A 271 3.61 17.52 20.96
C ALA A 271 2.94 16.12 20.91
N PHE A 272 3.52 15.19 20.15
CA PHE A 272 3.07 13.80 20.04
C PHE A 272 4.19 12.85 19.56
N GLU A 273 3.98 11.54 19.70
CA GLU A 273 4.88 10.50 19.19
C GLU A 273 4.19 9.59 18.16
N GLY A 274 4.94 9.09 17.17
CA GLY A 274 4.39 8.33 16.04
C GLY A 274 3.69 9.23 15.03
N GLY A 275 2.63 8.74 14.40
CA GLY A 275 1.83 9.57 13.50
C GLY A 275 2.48 9.91 12.17
N GLU A 276 3.49 9.17 11.70
CA GLU A 276 4.14 9.43 10.42
C GLU A 276 3.17 9.26 9.24
N THR A 277 3.36 10.04 8.18
CA THR A 277 2.71 9.74 6.88
C THR A 277 3.57 8.73 6.15
N TYR A 278 3.01 7.56 5.84
CA TYR A 278 3.72 6.43 5.24
C TYR A 278 3.22 6.15 3.82
N PHE A 279 4.15 6.10 2.86
CA PHE A 279 3.90 5.71 1.47
C PHE A 279 4.44 4.29 1.26
N PRO A 280 3.60 3.24 1.27
CA PRO A 280 4.04 1.85 1.22
C PRO A 280 4.76 1.47 -0.07
N GLU A 281 4.26 1.94 -1.23
CA GLU A 281 4.80 1.58 -2.55
C GLU A 281 6.24 2.05 -2.78
N ILE A 282 6.67 3.05 -2.01
CA ILE A 282 8.04 3.54 -2.02
C ILE A 282 8.71 3.39 -0.66
N ASP A 283 8.07 2.75 0.33
CA ASP A 283 8.43 2.78 1.75
C ASP A 283 9.21 4.03 2.17
N LEU A 284 8.45 5.12 2.17
CA LEU A 284 8.90 6.42 2.65
C LEU A 284 8.02 6.81 3.83
N LYS A 285 8.65 7.19 4.94
CA LYS A 285 7.97 7.75 6.11
C LYS A 285 8.35 9.21 6.23
N VAL A 286 7.34 10.08 6.18
CA VAL A 286 7.49 11.51 6.42
C VAL A 286 7.11 11.77 7.88
N LYS A 287 8.11 12.17 8.66
CA LYS A 287 7.91 12.54 10.06
C LYS A 287 7.16 13.90 10.11
N PRO A 288 6.13 14.04 10.95
CA PRO A 288 5.49 15.33 11.17
C PRO A 288 6.46 16.32 11.82
N ARG A 289 6.34 17.59 11.43
CA ARG A 289 6.97 18.73 12.10
C ARG A 289 6.01 19.92 11.99
N GLN A 290 5.75 20.66 13.07
CA GLN A 290 4.85 21.81 13.03
C GLN A 290 5.27 22.79 11.92
N GLY A 291 4.29 23.18 11.09
CA GLY A 291 4.49 24.09 9.97
C GLY A 291 5.03 23.45 8.69
N ARG A 292 5.51 22.21 8.75
CA ARG A 292 5.92 21.43 7.59
C ARG A 292 4.70 21.05 6.76
N MET A 293 4.84 21.16 5.45
CA MET A 293 3.86 20.67 4.47
C MET A 293 4.48 19.60 3.59
N LEU A 294 3.82 18.45 3.51
CA LEU A 294 4.11 17.39 2.56
C LEU A 294 3.17 17.55 1.36
N TYR A 295 3.69 17.68 0.15
CA TYR A 295 2.90 17.65 -1.08
C TYR A 295 3.14 16.38 -1.87
N PHE A 296 2.12 15.90 -2.57
CA PHE A 296 2.26 14.85 -3.57
C PHE A 296 1.15 14.92 -4.62
N LEU A 297 1.47 14.40 -5.80
CA LEU A 297 0.56 14.28 -6.93
C LEU A 297 -0.25 12.98 -6.81
N ASN A 298 -1.57 13.08 -6.94
CA ASN A 298 -2.48 11.93 -6.89
C ASN A 298 -2.72 11.33 -8.27
N ARG A 299 -2.65 12.14 -9.33
CA ARG A 299 -2.99 11.73 -10.69
C ARG A 299 -1.95 12.13 -11.71
N ASP A 300 -1.73 11.29 -12.71
CA ASP A 300 -0.86 11.57 -13.84
C ASP A 300 -1.56 12.48 -14.88
N ALA A 301 -0.82 12.82 -15.94
CA ALA A 301 -1.32 13.65 -17.04
C ALA A 301 -2.48 13.00 -17.82
N GLN A 302 -2.68 11.69 -17.67
CA GLN A 302 -3.77 10.91 -18.25
C GLN A 302 -4.96 10.75 -17.27
N HIS A 303 -4.93 11.48 -16.15
CA HIS A 303 -5.93 11.43 -15.09
C HIS A 303 -6.10 10.03 -14.47
N LYS A 304 -5.08 9.19 -14.50
CA LYS A 304 -5.05 7.94 -13.73
C LYS A 304 -4.39 8.20 -12.38
N ASN A 305 -4.78 7.45 -11.36
CA ASN A 305 -4.11 7.55 -10.07
C ASN A 305 -2.66 7.10 -10.19
N ILE A 306 -1.76 7.87 -9.59
CA ILE A 306 -0.36 7.47 -9.46
C ILE A 306 -0.28 6.42 -8.34
N PRO A 307 0.14 5.18 -8.61
CA PRO A 307 0.16 4.11 -7.60
C PRO A 307 0.95 4.51 -6.35
N PHE A 308 2.08 5.19 -6.54
CA PHE A 308 2.98 5.66 -5.47
C PHE A 308 2.37 6.72 -4.52
N SER A 309 1.21 7.28 -4.87
CA SER A 309 0.47 8.22 -4.01
C SER A 309 -0.38 7.52 -2.93
N ALA A 310 -0.46 6.19 -2.96
CA ALA A 310 -1.03 5.43 -1.85
C ALA A 310 -0.30 5.77 -0.55
N HIS A 311 -1.04 6.10 0.50
CA HIS A 311 -0.44 6.53 1.75
C HIS A 311 -1.32 6.22 2.97
N ALA A 312 -0.72 6.21 4.14
CA ALA A 312 -1.34 5.97 5.43
C ALA A 312 -0.88 7.00 6.47
N GLY A 313 -1.72 7.26 7.46
CA GLY A 313 -1.30 7.90 8.71
C GLY A 313 -1.05 6.82 9.75
N LEU A 314 0.21 6.60 10.13
CA LEU A 314 0.57 5.60 11.14
C LEU A 314 -0.03 5.97 12.51
N PRO A 315 -0.21 4.99 13.42
CA PRO A 315 -0.77 5.25 14.74
C PRO A 315 0.00 6.32 15.53
N VAL A 316 -0.74 7.23 16.16
CA VAL A 316 -0.19 8.09 17.21
C VAL A 316 0.04 7.24 18.47
N ARG A 317 1.23 7.31 19.04
CA ARG A 317 1.63 6.50 20.20
C ARG A 317 1.53 7.26 21.52
N ASN A 318 1.60 8.58 21.49
CA ASN A 318 1.47 9.44 22.65
C ASN A 318 1.05 10.85 22.19
N GLY A 319 0.25 11.56 22.98
CA GLY A 319 -0.23 12.91 22.66
C GLY A 319 -1.35 12.95 21.62
N ILE A 320 -1.56 14.13 21.02
CA ILE A 320 -2.59 14.36 20.01
C ILE A 320 -1.92 14.98 18.78
N LYS A 321 -2.09 14.35 17.62
CA LYS A 321 -1.62 14.89 16.33
C LYS A 321 -2.72 15.70 15.66
N TYR A 322 -2.38 16.91 15.23
CA TYR A 322 -3.20 17.74 14.36
C TYR A 322 -2.57 17.89 12.97
N GLY A 323 -3.40 17.83 11.94
CA GLY A 323 -3.01 18.07 10.56
C GLY A 323 -4.06 18.90 9.82
N CYS A 324 -3.67 19.49 8.69
CA CYS A 324 -4.57 20.14 7.75
C CYS A 324 -4.36 19.54 6.37
N ASN A 325 -5.40 18.91 5.83
CA ASN A 325 -5.44 18.43 4.46
C ASN A 325 -5.92 19.56 3.55
N ILE A 326 -5.19 19.80 2.47
CA ILE A 326 -5.56 20.73 1.41
C ILE A 326 -5.60 19.91 0.11
N TRP A 327 -6.81 19.72 -0.41
CA TRP A 327 -7.04 18.96 -1.62
C TRP A 327 -7.30 19.89 -2.80
N VAL A 328 -6.72 19.56 -3.95
CA VAL A 328 -6.83 20.39 -5.16
C VAL A 328 -7.36 19.53 -6.29
N ARG A 329 -8.38 20.01 -6.99
CA ARG A 329 -9.03 19.33 -8.13
C ARG A 329 -8.52 19.87 -9.45
N SER A 330 -8.72 19.12 -10.53
CA SER A 330 -8.37 19.55 -11.90
C SER A 330 -9.26 20.67 -12.44
N THR A 331 -10.48 20.78 -11.91
CA THR A 331 -11.48 21.77 -12.34
C THR A 331 -11.97 22.55 -11.13
N PRO A 332 -12.27 23.85 -11.29
CA PRO A 332 -12.96 24.62 -10.27
C PRO A 332 -14.25 23.92 -9.85
N SER A 333 -14.60 23.98 -8.57
CA SER A 333 -15.95 23.64 -8.12
C SER A 333 -16.62 24.90 -7.59
N ALA A 334 -17.95 24.99 -7.75
CA ALA A 334 -18.69 26.07 -7.11
C ALA A 334 -18.46 26.03 -5.59
N ARG A 335 -18.26 27.20 -4.98
CA ARG A 335 -18.01 27.34 -3.53
C ARG A 335 -19.09 26.59 -2.74
N GLY A 336 -18.68 25.77 -1.77
CA GLY A 336 -19.60 25.01 -0.91
C GLY A 336 -20.24 23.77 -1.56
N GLN A 337 -19.82 23.36 -2.77
CA GLN A 337 -20.26 22.11 -3.40
C GLN A 337 -19.18 21.00 -3.34
N HIS A 338 -18.13 21.16 -2.53
CA HIS A 338 -17.14 20.10 -2.38
C HIS A 338 -17.70 18.98 -1.50
N PRO A 339 -17.76 17.73 -1.98
CA PRO A 339 -18.16 16.62 -1.12
C PRO A 339 -17.18 16.50 0.06
N HIS A 340 -17.69 16.66 1.28
CA HIS A 340 -16.94 16.60 2.53
C HIS A 340 -16.57 15.16 2.96
N THR A 341 -16.16 14.32 2.00
CA THR A 341 -15.77 12.93 2.26
C THR A 341 -14.29 12.74 1.97
N ALA A 342 -13.55 12.21 2.93
CA ALA A 342 -12.27 11.59 2.62
C ALA A 342 -12.57 10.11 2.45
N TYR A 343 -12.46 9.66 1.21
CA TYR A 343 -12.67 8.28 0.76
C TYR A 343 -13.82 7.52 1.38
#